data_AF-A0AAD9ZVC4-F1
#
_entry.id   AF-A0AAD9ZVC4-F1
#
_cell.length_a   1.000
_cell.length_b   1.000
_cell.length_c   1.000
_cell.angle_alpha   90.00
_cell.angle_beta   90.00
_cell.angle_gamma   90.00
#
_symmetry.space_group_name_H-M   'P 1'
#
loop_
_entity.id
_entity.type
_entity.pdbx_description
1 polymer ?
#
loop_
_entity_poly.entity_id
_entity_poly.type
_entity_poly.pdbx_seq_one_letter_code
_entity_poly.pdbx_strand_id
1 'polypeptide(L)'
;MDQLYDRISTLLESNDVADNLGALRAIDELIDVALGENASKVSKLSNYMRTVFEVKRDREVLVLARRVLGHLARAGGAMTADEVEFQVKMALDWLRGDRVEYRRFAAVLILKEMAENASTVFNVHVPEFVDAIWVALRDPTLAV
;
A
#
# COMPACT_ATOMS: atom_id res chain seq x y z
N MET A 1 14.36 17.09 -9.18
CA MET A 1 13.32 16.25 -8.55
C MET A 1 12.72 15.29 -9.56
N ASP A 2 12.36 15.72 -10.77
CA ASP A 2 11.72 14.83 -11.76
C ASP A 2 12.58 13.63 -12.15
N GLN A 3 13.89 13.81 -12.37
CA GLN A 3 14.81 12.68 -12.64
C GLN A 3 14.83 11.61 -11.53
N LEU A 4 14.64 11.99 -10.27
CA LEU A 4 14.58 11.03 -9.16
C LEU A 4 13.26 10.25 -9.19
N TYR A 5 12.15 10.94 -9.39
CA TYR A 5 10.82 10.32 -9.52
C TYR A 5 10.73 9.42 -10.75
N ASP A 6 11.33 9.81 -11.88
CA ASP A 6 11.41 8.99 -13.08
C ASP A 6 12.22 7.73 -12.82
N ARG A 7 13.36 7.85 -12.11
CA ARG A 7 14.19 6.69 -11.75
C ARG A 7 13.45 5.75 -10.80
N ILE A 8 12.73 6.29 -9.82
CA ILE A 8 11.88 5.49 -8.91
C ILE A 8 10.81 4.74 -9.73
N SER A 9 10.12 5.43 -10.65
CA SER A 9 9.12 4.79 -11.52
C SER A 9 9.73 3.64 -12.32
N THR A 10 10.90 3.86 -12.94
CA THR A 10 11.59 2.81 -13.73
C THR A 10 11.94 1.60 -12.86
N LEU A 11 12.43 1.82 -11.63
CA LEU A 11 12.75 0.73 -10.71
C LEU A 11 11.50 -0.01 -10.22
N LEU A 12 10.39 0.70 -10.01
CA LEU A 12 9.09 0.09 -9.69
C LEU A 12 8.50 -0.68 -10.87
N GLU A 13 8.82 -0.32 -12.11
CA GLU A 13 8.37 -1.04 -13.30
C GLU A 13 9.22 -2.29 -13.58
N SER A 14 10.45 -2.33 -13.04
CA SER A 14 11.38 -3.47 -13.19
C SER A 14 10.78 -4.78 -12.64
N ASN A 15 11.05 -5.89 -13.32
CA ASN A 15 10.70 -7.23 -12.83
C ASN A 15 11.68 -7.75 -11.77
N ASP A 16 12.77 -7.04 -11.52
CA ASP A 16 13.74 -7.43 -10.50
C ASP A 16 13.24 -7.04 -9.09
N VAL A 17 13.22 -8.01 -8.18
CA VAL A 17 12.82 -7.80 -6.79
C VAL A 17 13.74 -6.80 -6.09
N ALA A 18 15.05 -6.83 -6.36
CA ALA A 18 16.01 -5.94 -5.69
C ALA A 18 15.77 -4.47 -6.09
N ASP A 19 15.52 -4.20 -7.36
CA ASP A 19 15.13 -2.86 -7.86
C ASP A 19 13.87 -2.35 -7.15
N ASN A 20 12.83 -3.18 -7.07
CA ASN A 20 11.57 -2.82 -6.42
C ASN A 20 11.76 -2.52 -4.92
N LEU A 21 12.54 -3.35 -4.21
CA LEU A 21 12.87 -3.12 -2.81
C LEU A 21 13.69 -1.84 -2.62
N GLY A 22 14.61 -1.55 -3.54
CA GLY A 22 15.40 -0.31 -3.54
C GLY A 22 14.51 0.92 -3.73
N ALA A 23 13.60 0.88 -4.69
CA ALA A 23 12.63 1.95 -4.95
C ALA A 23 11.70 2.21 -3.76
N LEU A 24 11.19 1.15 -3.13
CA LEU A 24 10.32 1.27 -1.95
C LEU A 24 11.05 1.90 -0.75
N ARG A 25 12.32 1.55 -0.51
CA ARG A 25 13.13 2.23 0.53
C ARG A 25 13.37 3.69 0.20
N ALA A 26 13.64 4.01 -1.06
CA ALA A 26 13.78 5.40 -1.48
C ALA A 26 12.48 6.19 -1.27
N ILE A 27 11.32 5.59 -1.56
CA ILE A 27 10.01 6.20 -1.27
C ILE A 27 9.84 6.44 0.22
N ASP A 28 10.18 5.44 1.07
CA ASP A 28 10.05 5.54 2.52
C ASP A 28 10.84 6.74 3.08
N GLU A 29 12.09 6.91 2.67
CA GLU A 29 12.92 8.04 3.05
C GLU A 29 12.39 9.38 2.51
N LEU A 30 11.83 9.38 1.29
CA LEU A 30 11.25 10.59 0.69
C LEU A 30 9.99 11.09 1.41
N ILE A 31 9.31 10.25 2.19
CA ILE A 31 8.15 10.66 3.00
C ILE A 31 8.58 11.72 4.03
N ASP A 32 9.67 11.46 4.76
CA ASP A 32 10.17 12.32 5.84
C ASP A 32 10.90 13.57 5.35
N VAL A 33 11.39 13.54 4.11
CA VAL A 33 12.19 14.62 3.56
C VAL A 33 11.30 15.84 3.23
N ALA A 34 11.55 16.96 3.91
CA ALA A 34 10.88 18.25 3.68
C ALA A 34 11.39 18.95 2.40
N LEU A 35 11.14 18.34 1.23
CA LEU A 35 11.51 18.89 -0.08
C LEU A 35 10.27 19.11 -0.96
N GLY A 36 10.10 20.35 -1.42
CA GLY A 36 9.05 20.74 -2.38
C GLY A 36 7.67 20.94 -1.76
N GLU A 37 6.65 21.00 -2.60
CA GLU A 37 5.25 21.08 -2.16
C GLU A 37 4.78 19.73 -1.62
N ASN A 38 4.42 19.70 -0.33
CA ASN A 38 3.99 18.46 0.34
C ASN A 38 2.79 17.80 -0.35
N ALA A 39 1.87 18.58 -0.93
CA ALA A 39 0.69 18.04 -1.61
C ALA A 39 1.02 17.22 -2.85
N SER A 40 1.83 17.77 -3.75
CA SER A 40 2.21 17.09 -4.99
C SER A 40 3.11 15.89 -4.70
N LYS A 41 3.98 15.97 -3.69
CA LYS A 41 4.77 14.85 -3.19
C LYS A 41 3.88 13.70 -2.72
N VAL A 42 2.99 13.97 -1.76
CA VAL A 42 2.09 12.95 -1.19
C VAL A 42 1.25 12.29 -2.29
N SER A 43 0.68 13.07 -3.21
CA SER A 43 -0.10 12.54 -4.34
C SER A 43 0.73 11.60 -5.24
N LYS A 44 1.98 11.96 -5.56
CA LYS A 44 2.88 11.10 -6.34
C LYS A 44 3.21 9.79 -5.60
N LEU A 45 3.54 9.88 -4.32
CA LEU A 45 3.88 8.70 -3.51
C LEU A 45 2.67 7.77 -3.35
N SER A 46 1.48 8.32 -3.14
CA SER A 46 0.22 7.56 -3.14
C SER A 46 0.00 6.77 -4.43
N ASN A 47 0.23 7.42 -5.59
CA ASN A 47 0.11 6.75 -6.88
C ASN A 47 1.12 5.61 -7.05
N TYR A 48 2.38 5.80 -6.63
CA TYR A 48 3.37 4.72 -6.65
C TYR A 48 2.95 3.54 -5.78
N MET A 49 2.46 3.80 -4.56
CA MET A 49 2.00 2.74 -3.68
C MET A 49 0.84 1.95 -4.29
N ARG A 50 -0.12 2.64 -4.91
CA ARG A 50 -1.22 2.00 -5.64
C ARG A 50 -0.71 1.07 -6.74
N THR A 51 0.19 1.56 -7.60
CA THR A 51 0.79 0.76 -8.68
C THR A 51 1.53 -0.47 -8.12
N VAL A 52 2.26 -0.34 -7.01
CA VAL A 52 2.96 -1.46 -6.40
C VAL A 52 2.00 -2.58 -5.98
N PHE A 53 0.92 -2.25 -5.27
CA PHE A 53 -0.05 -3.27 -4.83
C PHE A 53 -0.83 -3.88 -5.99
N GLU A 54 -1.09 -3.12 -7.05
CA GLU A 54 -1.80 -3.61 -8.24
C GLU A 54 -0.94 -4.50 -9.14
N VAL A 55 0.36 -4.22 -9.26
CA VAL A 55 1.24 -4.85 -10.26
C VAL A 55 2.15 -5.92 -9.65
N LYS A 56 2.68 -5.70 -8.44
CA LYS A 56 3.66 -6.61 -7.84
C LYS A 56 3.01 -7.80 -7.17
N ARG A 57 3.72 -8.93 -7.22
CA ARG A 57 3.26 -10.24 -6.71
C ARG A 57 4.20 -10.81 -5.66
N ASP A 58 5.45 -10.33 -5.66
CA ASP A 58 6.50 -10.81 -4.77
C ASP A 58 6.19 -10.47 -3.32
N ARG A 59 6.20 -11.51 -2.48
CA ARG A 59 5.86 -11.39 -1.06
C ARG A 59 6.73 -10.36 -0.34
N GLU A 60 8.03 -10.37 -0.60
CA GLU A 60 8.99 -9.45 0.03
C GLU A 60 8.70 -7.99 -0.33
N VAL A 61 8.36 -7.73 -1.60
CA VAL A 61 7.98 -6.40 -2.10
C VAL A 61 6.71 -5.93 -1.42
N LEU A 62 5.67 -6.78 -1.37
CA LEU A 62 4.40 -6.43 -0.73
C LEU A 62 4.53 -6.21 0.79
N VAL A 63 5.38 -6.99 1.46
CA VAL A 63 5.66 -6.83 2.89
C VAL A 63 6.38 -5.53 3.19
N LEU A 64 7.31 -5.09 2.33
CA LEU A 64 7.94 -3.78 2.47
C LEU A 64 6.94 -2.67 2.12
N ALA A 65 6.22 -2.80 1.00
CA ALA A 65 5.27 -1.83 0.51
C ALA A 65 4.21 -1.48 1.57
N ARG A 66 3.71 -2.47 2.33
CA ARG A 66 2.76 -2.18 3.42
C ARG A 66 3.34 -1.26 4.48
N ARG A 67 4.62 -1.42 4.87
CA ARG A 67 5.24 -0.54 5.89
C ARG A 67 5.34 0.89 5.37
N VAL A 68 5.75 1.04 4.11
CA VAL A 68 5.83 2.34 3.44
C VAL A 68 4.45 2.99 3.34
N LEU A 69 3.40 2.22 3.02
CA LEU A 69 2.02 2.73 2.98
C LEU A 69 1.56 3.22 4.36
N GLY A 70 1.86 2.48 5.43
CA GLY A 70 1.54 2.88 6.80
C GLY A 70 2.25 4.16 7.22
N HIS A 71 3.53 4.26 6.87
CA HIS A 71 4.30 5.47 7.09
C HIS A 71 3.71 6.66 6.33
N LEU A 72 3.37 6.48 5.04
CA LEU A 72 2.74 7.51 4.22
C LEU A 72 1.41 7.98 4.83
N ALA A 73 0.56 7.06 5.29
CA ALA A 73 -0.71 7.38 5.92
C ALA A 73 -0.54 8.17 7.23
N ARG A 74 0.52 7.88 8.00
CA ARG A 74 0.82 8.58 9.25
C ARG A 74 1.40 9.97 9.02
N ALA A 75 2.37 10.08 8.10
CA ALA A 75 3.10 11.32 7.82
C ALA A 75 2.28 12.31 6.97
N GLY A 76 1.48 11.81 6.04
CA GLY A 76 0.62 12.62 5.17
C GLY A 76 -0.61 13.22 5.86
N GLY A 77 -1.02 12.65 6.99
CA GLY A 77 -2.12 13.15 7.82
C GLY A 77 -3.43 13.31 7.05
N ALA A 78 -4.03 14.49 7.11
CA ALA A 78 -5.30 14.77 6.44
C ALA A 78 -5.21 14.67 4.91
N MET A 79 -4.03 14.88 4.33
CA MET A 79 -3.83 14.89 2.87
C MET A 79 -3.89 13.48 2.26
N THR A 80 -3.72 12.45 3.10
CA THR A 80 -3.79 11.05 2.69
C THR A 80 -5.15 10.41 2.97
N ALA A 81 -6.13 11.15 3.51
CA ALA A 81 -7.43 10.57 3.88
C ALA A 81 -8.13 9.90 2.68
N ASP A 82 -8.17 10.57 1.53
CA ASP A 82 -8.78 10.05 0.31
C ASP A 82 -8.03 8.80 -0.22
N GLU A 83 -6.69 8.78 -0.10
CA GLU A 83 -5.90 7.62 -0.51
C GLU A 83 -6.10 6.44 0.44
N VAL A 84 -6.15 6.68 1.75
CA VAL A 84 -6.46 5.65 2.75
C VAL A 84 -7.84 5.04 2.45
N GLU A 85 -8.86 5.88 2.22
CA GLU A 85 -10.20 5.42 1.86
C GLU A 85 -10.18 4.57 0.58
N PHE A 86 -9.45 5.02 -0.44
CA PHE A 86 -9.28 4.26 -1.68
C PHE A 86 -8.64 2.89 -1.43
N GLN A 87 -7.51 2.83 -0.71
CA GLN A 87 -6.78 1.60 -0.44
C GLN A 87 -7.61 0.61 0.38
N VAL A 88 -8.38 1.10 1.35
CA VAL A 88 -9.29 0.26 2.16
C VAL A 88 -10.39 -0.33 1.29
N LYS A 89 -11.09 0.49 0.47
CA LYS A 89 -12.14 -0.01 -0.43
C LYS A 89 -11.61 -1.03 -1.42
N MET A 90 -10.48 -0.74 -2.07
CA MET A 90 -9.82 -1.66 -2.99
C MET A 90 -9.46 -3.00 -2.33
N ALA A 91 -8.90 -2.96 -1.11
CA ALA A 91 -8.56 -4.16 -0.37
C ALA A 91 -9.81 -4.97 0.02
N LEU A 92 -10.89 -4.33 0.45
CA LEU A 92 -12.16 -5.01 0.74
C LEU A 92 -12.76 -5.67 -0.51
N ASP A 93 -12.70 -5.00 -1.66
CA ASP A 93 -13.17 -5.56 -2.93
C ASP A 93 -12.34 -6.79 -3.35
N TRP A 94 -11.02 -6.77 -3.13
CA TRP A 94 -10.16 -7.94 -3.36
C TRP A 94 -10.48 -9.12 -2.43
N LEU A 95 -10.98 -8.88 -1.23
CA LEU A 95 -11.42 -9.95 -0.32
C LEU A 95 -12.78 -10.54 -0.71
N ARG A 96 -13.69 -9.70 -1.22
CA ARG A 96 -15.05 -10.09 -1.64
C ARG A 96 -15.10 -10.73 -3.02
N GLY A 97 -14.18 -10.35 -3.90
CA GLY A 97 -14.13 -10.83 -5.27
C GLY A 97 -13.58 -12.25 -5.42
N ASP A 98 -13.28 -12.62 -6.67
CA ASP A 98 -12.72 -13.92 -7.01
C ASP A 98 -11.41 -14.20 -6.27
N ARG A 99 -11.20 -15.48 -5.93
CA ARG A 99 -9.99 -15.90 -5.21
C ARG A 99 -8.75 -15.68 -6.08
N VAL A 100 -7.97 -14.68 -5.69
CA VAL A 100 -6.65 -14.41 -6.25
C VAL A 100 -5.66 -14.27 -5.09
N GLU A 101 -4.75 -15.22 -4.95
CA GLU A 101 -3.95 -15.39 -3.72
C GLU A 101 -3.10 -14.16 -3.37
N TYR A 102 -2.41 -13.58 -4.36
CA TYR A 102 -1.62 -12.37 -4.12
C TYR A 102 -2.48 -11.16 -3.73
N ARG A 103 -3.71 -11.05 -4.27
CA ARG A 103 -4.63 -9.94 -3.95
C ARG A 103 -5.15 -10.07 -2.54
N ARG A 104 -5.50 -11.28 -2.10
CA ARG A 104 -5.91 -11.53 -0.71
C ARG A 104 -4.77 -11.26 0.25
N PHE A 105 -3.56 -11.70 -0.09
CA PHE A 105 -2.37 -11.40 0.70
C PHE A 105 -2.13 -9.88 0.81
N ALA A 106 -2.10 -9.17 -0.32
CA ALA A 106 -1.95 -7.72 -0.35
C ALA A 106 -3.07 -6.99 0.41
N ALA A 107 -4.33 -7.39 0.22
CA ALA A 107 -5.48 -6.81 0.89
C ALA A 107 -5.36 -6.89 2.42
N VAL A 108 -4.99 -8.05 2.96
CA VAL A 108 -4.80 -8.21 4.41
C VAL A 108 -3.67 -7.31 4.93
N LEU A 109 -2.57 -7.17 4.18
CA LEU A 109 -1.48 -6.28 4.56
C LEU A 109 -1.91 -4.81 4.56
N ILE A 110 -2.65 -4.36 3.52
CA ILE A 110 -3.19 -3.00 3.43
C ILE A 110 -4.14 -2.73 4.59
N LEU A 111 -5.13 -3.59 4.80
CA LEU A 111 -6.16 -3.41 5.85
C LEU A 111 -5.54 -3.36 7.24
N LYS A 112 -4.57 -4.24 7.54
CA LYS A 112 -3.81 -4.19 8.79
C LYS A 112 -3.15 -2.83 8.97
N GLU A 113 -2.42 -2.38 7.96
CA GLU A 113 -1.63 -1.17 8.08
C GLU A 113 -2.50 0.10 8.18
N MET A 114 -3.62 0.14 7.47
CA MET A 114 -4.59 1.25 7.55
C MET A 114 -5.30 1.29 8.90
N ALA A 115 -5.63 0.13 9.48
CA ALA A 115 -6.19 0.07 10.82
C ALA A 115 -5.21 0.59 11.89
N GLU A 116 -3.91 0.28 11.77
CA GLU A 116 -2.88 0.70 12.72
C GLU A 116 -2.49 2.18 12.58
N ASN A 117 -2.41 2.70 11.35
CA ASN A 117 -1.86 4.04 11.08
C ASN A 117 -2.91 5.12 10.78
N ALA A 118 -4.12 4.74 10.36
CA ALA A 118 -5.19 5.65 9.97
C ALA A 118 -6.55 5.23 10.56
N SER A 119 -6.54 4.88 11.85
CA SER A 119 -7.69 4.30 12.57
C SER A 119 -8.99 5.12 12.46
N THR A 120 -8.92 6.46 12.48
CA THR A 120 -10.11 7.31 12.33
C THR A 120 -10.79 7.12 10.98
N VAL A 121 -10.01 7.05 9.89
CA VAL A 121 -10.53 6.83 8.53
C VAL A 121 -10.97 5.38 8.38
N PHE A 122 -10.20 4.44 8.93
CA PHE A 122 -10.55 3.01 8.87
C PHE A 122 -11.85 2.67 9.61
N ASN A 123 -12.17 3.39 10.70
CA ASN A 123 -13.29 3.05 11.59
C ASN A 123 -14.65 3.02 10.88
N VAL A 124 -14.84 3.83 9.83
CA VAL A 124 -16.10 3.84 9.06
C VAL A 124 -16.30 2.55 8.24
N HIS A 125 -15.21 1.82 7.95
CA HIS A 125 -15.22 0.58 7.18
C HIS A 125 -15.20 -0.68 8.05
N VAL A 126 -15.20 -0.56 9.38
CA VAL A 126 -15.16 -1.72 10.30
C VAL A 126 -16.27 -2.74 10.05
N PRO A 127 -17.55 -2.35 9.83
CA PRO A 127 -18.60 -3.33 9.53
C PRO A 127 -18.27 -4.14 8.27
N GLU A 128 -17.88 -3.44 7.21
CA GLU A 128 -17.52 -4.03 5.92
C GLU A 128 -16.29 -4.94 6.00
N PHE A 129 -15.30 -4.53 6.80
CA PHE A 129 -14.09 -5.30 7.08
C PHE A 129 -14.40 -6.60 7.81
N VAL A 130 -15.23 -6.55 8.86
CA VAL A 130 -15.61 -7.74 9.64
C VAL A 130 -16.32 -8.76 8.77
N ASP A 131 -17.16 -8.32 7.83
CA ASP A 131 -17.83 -9.22 6.90
C ASP A 131 -16.86 -9.84 5.89
N ALA A 132 -15.89 -9.07 5.36
CA ALA A 132 -14.98 -9.52 4.32
C ALA A 132 -13.83 -10.41 4.83
N ILE A 133 -13.31 -10.16 6.04
CA ILE A 133 -12.07 -10.77 6.52
C ILE A 133 -12.17 -12.29 6.73
N TRP A 134 -13.38 -12.81 6.99
CA TRP A 134 -13.62 -14.24 7.18
C TRP A 134 -13.16 -15.11 6.01
N VAL A 135 -13.22 -14.56 4.79
CA VAL A 135 -12.77 -15.26 3.58
C VAL A 135 -11.27 -15.49 3.62
N ALA A 136 -10.49 -14.45 3.94
CA ALA A 136 -9.03 -14.55 4.02
C ALA A 136 -8.55 -15.41 5.21
N LEU A 137 -9.26 -15.38 6.35
CA LEU A 137 -8.88 -16.17 7.53
C LEU A 137 -9.08 -17.68 7.32
N ARG A 138 -9.93 -18.08 6.39
CA ARG A 138 -10.17 -19.48 6.03
C ARG A 138 -9.25 -19.99 4.92
N ASP A 139 -8.45 -19.10 4.31
CA ASP A 139 -7.51 -19.54 3.28
C ASP A 139 -6.42 -20.41 3.91
N PRO A 140 -6.05 -21.52 3.25
CA PRO A 140 -4.93 -22.32 3.71
C PRO A 140 -3.69 -21.43 3.71
N THR A 141 -2.99 -21.37 4.85
CA THR A 141 -1.73 -20.64 4.95
C THR A 141 -0.80 -21.12 3.86
N LEU A 142 -0.36 -20.22 2.97
CA LEU A 142 0.74 -20.47 2.03
C LEU A 142 1.89 -21.05 2.85
N ALA A 143 2.20 -22.32 2.60
CA ALA A 143 3.21 -23.06 3.34
C ALA A 143 4.53 -22.28 3.33
N VAL A 144 5.14 -22.18 4.52
CA VAL A 144 6.47 -21.59 4.75
C VAL A 144 7.53 -22.39 4.02
#